data_AF-A0AAN6Q5D1-F1
#
_entry.id   AF-A0AAN6Q5D1-F1
#
_cell.length_a   1.000
_cell.length_b   1.000
_cell.length_c   1.000
_cell.angle_alpha   90.00
_cell.angle_beta   90.00
_cell.angle_gamma   90.00
#
_symmetry.space_group_name_H-M   'P 1'
#
loop_
_entity.id
_entity.type
_entity.pdbx_description
1 polymer ?
#
loop_
_entity_poly.entity_id
_entity_poly.type
_entity_poly.pdbx_seq_one_letter_code
_entity_poly.pdbx_strand_id
1 'polypeptide(L)'
;MSDTKESPGDDSEAVIPPIGSLWGSPYAHKLPGSGLVSTLSDLTAFFHSILDHSIMSTETAVLDWLKPSSFASGSPYYFAGMPWEIYRGYNLTPEHPHNVDMYGKSGGAPGYHALRPNYSVAAHTN
;
A
#
# COMPACT_ATOMS: atom_id res chain seq x y z
N MET A 1 5.51 -5.94 -13.33
CA MET A 1 6.03 -4.68 -12.80
C MET A 1 6.86 -3.97 -13.86
N SER A 2 6.23 -3.63 -14.99
CA SER A 2 6.87 -2.87 -16.10
C SER A 2 6.35 -1.43 -16.19
N ASP A 3 5.19 -1.16 -15.59
CA ASP A 3 4.44 0.09 -15.80
C ASP A 3 4.40 0.94 -14.52
N THR A 4 5.07 0.48 -13.46
CA THR A 4 5.30 1.26 -12.23
C THR A 4 6.52 2.15 -12.40
N LYS A 5 6.29 3.46 -12.55
CA LYS A 5 7.32 4.46 -12.88
C LYS A 5 7.06 5.80 -12.19
N GLU A 6 8.05 6.68 -12.17
CA GLU A 6 7.82 8.11 -11.87
C GLU A 6 6.80 8.66 -12.89
N SER A 7 5.91 9.56 -12.45
CA SER A 7 4.95 10.22 -13.34
C SER A 7 5.69 10.82 -14.56
N PRO A 8 5.51 10.26 -15.77
CA PRO A 8 6.33 10.60 -16.91
C PRO A 8 5.96 11.96 -17.53
N GLY A 9 4.82 12.54 -17.12
CA GLY A 9 4.27 13.74 -17.76
C GLY A 9 3.79 13.49 -19.20
N ASP A 10 3.61 12.23 -19.59
CA ASP A 10 3.07 11.84 -20.89
C ASP A 10 1.55 11.69 -20.82
N ASP A 11 0.83 12.66 -21.37
CA ASP A 11 -0.62 12.72 -21.31
C ASP A 11 -1.31 11.55 -22.05
N SER A 12 -0.61 10.88 -22.97
CA SER A 12 -1.16 9.70 -23.67
C SER A 12 -1.24 8.45 -22.78
N GLU A 13 -0.50 8.47 -21.66
CA GLU A 13 -0.36 7.36 -20.72
C GLU A 13 -1.19 7.58 -19.44
N ALA A 14 -2.03 8.62 -19.39
CA ALA A 14 -2.73 9.04 -18.19
C ALA A 14 -4.21 9.37 -18.40
N VAL A 15 -5.01 9.08 -17.37
CA VAL A 15 -6.35 9.65 -17.23
C VAL A 15 -6.22 10.94 -16.42
N ILE A 16 -6.08 12.07 -17.10
CA ILE A 16 -5.89 13.37 -16.46
C ILE A 16 -7.26 13.99 -16.14
N PRO A 17 -7.58 14.25 -14.86
CA PRO A 17 -8.84 14.87 -14.52
C PRO A 17 -8.85 16.34 -14.98
N PRO A 18 -10.01 16.90 -15.36
CA PRO A 18 -10.12 18.28 -15.86
C PRO A 18 -10.06 19.34 -14.73
N ILE A 19 -9.10 19.19 -13.81
CA ILE A 19 -8.79 20.08 -12.70
C ILE A 19 -7.28 20.29 -12.62
N GLY A 20 -6.81 21.25 -11.81
CA GLY A 20 -5.39 21.38 -11.51
C GLY A 20 -4.86 20.12 -10.83
N SER A 21 -4.17 19.26 -11.58
CA SER A 21 -3.60 18.01 -11.09
C SER A 21 -2.09 18.12 -10.93
N LEU A 22 -1.48 17.19 -10.17
CA LEU A 22 -0.02 17.08 -10.06
C LEU A 22 0.58 16.11 -11.08
N TRP A 23 -0.12 15.79 -12.17
CA TRP A 23 0.42 14.98 -13.26
C TRP A 23 1.71 15.61 -13.82
N GLY A 24 2.75 14.79 -14.05
CA GLY A 24 4.03 15.24 -14.60
C GLY A 24 4.85 16.15 -13.69
N SER A 25 4.46 16.32 -12.42
CA SER A 25 5.23 17.14 -11.49
C SER A 25 6.58 16.47 -11.15
N PRO A 26 7.70 17.21 -11.13
CA PRO A 26 9.00 16.64 -10.80
C PRO A 26 9.10 16.41 -9.29
N TYR A 27 8.85 15.18 -8.84
CA TYR A 27 8.92 14.83 -7.43
C TYR A 27 10.36 14.69 -6.93
N ALA A 28 11.32 14.39 -7.82
CA ALA A 28 12.76 14.32 -7.53
C ALA A 28 13.04 13.55 -6.22
N HIS A 29 13.69 14.18 -5.23
CA HIS A 29 14.01 13.55 -3.95
C HIS A 29 12.79 13.09 -3.13
N LYS A 30 11.57 13.50 -3.49
CA LYS A 30 10.31 13.10 -2.84
C LYS A 30 9.67 11.84 -3.47
N LEU A 31 10.25 11.33 -4.57
CA LEU A 31 9.78 10.14 -5.29
C LEU A 31 9.49 8.91 -4.41
N PRO A 32 10.33 8.58 -3.40
CA PRO A 32 10.08 7.41 -2.57
C PRO A 32 8.78 7.50 -1.74
N GLY A 33 8.28 8.70 -1.48
CA GLY A 33 7.06 8.94 -0.70
C GLY A 33 5.84 9.33 -1.53
N SER A 34 6.03 9.85 -2.75
CA SER A 34 4.97 10.32 -3.64
C SER A 34 5.50 10.50 -5.06
N GLY A 35 4.66 10.32 -6.09
CA GLY A 35 5.02 10.58 -7.49
C GLY A 35 5.20 9.34 -8.36
N LEU A 36 4.97 8.15 -7.81
CA LEU A 36 4.86 6.93 -8.60
C LEU A 36 3.45 6.79 -9.19
N VAL A 37 3.42 6.36 -10.44
CA VAL A 37 2.21 5.94 -11.17
C VAL A 37 2.34 4.46 -11.45
N SER A 38 1.23 3.73 -11.38
CA SER A 38 1.21 2.29 -11.60
C SER A 38 -0.12 1.87 -12.22
N THR A 39 -0.10 0.81 -13.01
CA THR A 39 -1.32 0.20 -13.55
C THR A 39 -1.96 -0.70 -12.50
N LEU A 40 -3.27 -0.97 -12.65
CA LEU A 40 -3.95 -1.91 -11.76
C LEU A 40 -3.30 -3.31 -11.82
N SER A 41 -2.85 -3.73 -13.00
CA SER A 41 -2.17 -5.02 -13.18
C SER A 41 -0.88 -5.11 -12.35
N ASP A 42 -0.05 -4.07 -12.37
CA ASP A 42 1.20 -4.03 -11.61
C ASP A 42 0.94 -3.96 -10.09
N LEU A 43 -0.06 -3.18 -9.65
CA LEU A 43 -0.47 -3.15 -8.24
C LEU A 43 -1.04 -4.50 -7.78
N THR A 44 -1.84 -5.17 -8.59
CA THR A 44 -2.36 -6.50 -8.27
C THR A 44 -1.22 -7.52 -8.18
N ALA A 45 -0.27 -7.50 -9.13
CA ALA A 45 0.91 -8.35 -9.06
C ALA A 45 1.77 -8.08 -7.82
N PHE A 46 1.91 -6.81 -7.42
CA PHE A 46 2.57 -6.43 -6.17
C PHE A 46 1.92 -7.11 -4.96
N PHE A 47 0.61 -6.95 -4.78
CA PHE A 47 -0.09 -7.53 -3.64
C PHE A 47 -0.07 -9.06 -3.64
N HIS A 48 -0.19 -9.70 -4.81
CA HIS A 48 -0.04 -11.15 -4.92
C HIS A 48 1.36 -11.61 -4.48
N SER A 49 2.42 -10.92 -4.91
CA SER A 49 3.78 -11.28 -4.49
C SER A 49 4.04 -11.09 -2.98
N ILE A 50 3.32 -10.18 -2.33
CA ILE A 50 3.34 -10.04 -0.87
C ILE A 50 2.63 -11.24 -0.21
N LEU A 51 1.44 -11.58 -0.68
CA LEU A 51 0.65 -12.71 -0.16
C LEU A 51 1.35 -14.06 -0.35
N ASP A 52 2.09 -14.21 -1.46
CA ASP A 52 2.88 -15.39 -1.77
C ASP A 52 4.29 -15.35 -1.14
N HIS A 53 4.60 -14.32 -0.33
CA HIS A 53 5.91 -14.09 0.30
C HIS A 53 7.12 -14.13 -0.67
N SER A 54 6.91 -13.76 -1.93
CA SER A 54 7.90 -13.86 -3.02
C SER A 54 8.47 -12.51 -3.46
N ILE A 55 7.97 -11.40 -2.90
CA ILE A 55 8.46 -10.04 -3.20
C ILE A 55 9.90 -9.79 -2.73
N MET A 56 10.44 -10.60 -1.82
CA MET A 56 11.83 -10.54 -1.35
C MET A 56 12.57 -11.86 -1.56
N SER A 57 13.87 -11.86 -1.29
CA SER A 57 14.73 -13.05 -1.47
C SER A 57 14.36 -14.24 -0.59
N THR A 58 13.75 -14.00 0.57
CA THR A 58 13.30 -15.03 1.49
C THR A 58 11.94 -14.67 2.08
N GLU A 59 11.14 -15.69 2.39
CA GLU A 59 9.87 -15.53 3.09
C GLU A 59 10.07 -14.81 4.44
N THR A 60 11.11 -15.17 5.19
CA THR A 60 11.44 -14.51 6.46
C THR A 60 11.66 -13.00 6.30
N ALA A 61 12.30 -12.57 5.21
CA ALA A 61 12.47 -11.13 4.95
C ALA A 61 11.12 -10.43 4.71
N VAL A 62 10.19 -11.08 4.01
CA VAL A 62 8.82 -10.55 3.83
C VAL A 62 8.10 -10.46 5.16
N LEU A 63 8.15 -11.52 5.98
CA LEU A 63 7.51 -11.54 7.30
C LEU A 63 8.11 -10.49 8.24
N ASP A 64 9.44 -10.32 8.24
CA ASP A 64 10.11 -9.28 9.02
C ASP A 64 9.71 -7.88 8.55
N TRP A 65 9.54 -7.68 7.25
CA TRP A 65 9.09 -6.42 6.67
C TRP A 65 7.63 -6.08 7.02
N LEU A 66 6.77 -7.09 7.16
CA LEU A 66 5.38 -6.93 7.59
C LEU A 66 5.21 -6.76 9.11
N LYS A 67 6.29 -6.79 9.90
CA LYS A 67 6.20 -6.52 11.34
C LYS A 67 5.95 -5.04 11.62
N PRO A 68 5.09 -4.71 12.60
CA PRO A 68 4.96 -3.34 13.08
C PRO A 68 6.28 -2.81 13.65
N SER A 69 6.64 -1.57 13.32
CA SER A 69 7.79 -0.86 13.89
C SER A 69 7.41 0.03 15.08
N SER A 70 6.15 0.47 15.16
CA SER A 70 5.67 1.34 16.24
C SER A 70 4.16 1.20 16.47
N PHE A 71 3.73 1.58 17.68
CA PHE A 71 2.34 1.51 18.14
C PHE A 71 1.76 2.91 18.26
N ALA A 72 0.53 3.12 17.79
CA ALA A 72 -0.14 4.41 17.95
C ALA A 72 -0.44 4.66 19.43
N SER A 73 -0.03 5.82 19.95
CA SER A 73 -0.33 6.20 21.33
C SER A 73 -1.85 6.30 21.52
N GLY A 74 -2.37 5.57 22.52
CA GLY A 74 -3.79 5.57 22.86
C GLY A 74 -4.67 4.57 22.11
N SER A 75 -4.10 3.70 21.26
CA SER A 75 -4.88 2.58 20.70
C SER A 75 -4.10 1.26 20.64
N PRO A 76 -4.66 0.15 21.16
CA PRO A 76 -4.04 -1.17 21.05
C PRO A 76 -4.22 -1.81 19.67
N TYR A 77 -4.93 -1.17 18.74
CA TYR A 77 -5.31 -1.76 17.45
C TYR A 77 -4.64 -1.11 16.24
N TYR A 78 -3.96 0.03 16.42
CA TYR A 78 -3.32 0.75 15.32
C TYR A 78 -1.81 0.74 15.47
N PHE A 79 -1.14 0.31 14.41
CA PHE A 79 0.32 0.23 14.33
C PHE A 79 0.83 0.87 13.04
N ALA A 80 2.12 1.20 13.03
CA ALA A 80 2.83 1.60 11.84
C ALA A 80 4.03 0.67 11.64
N GLY A 81 4.31 0.33 10.38
CA GLY A 81 5.48 -0.42 9.92
C GLY A 81 6.23 0.37 8.85
N MET A 82 7.07 -0.32 8.07
CA MET A 82 7.75 0.27 6.92
C MET A 82 7.16 -0.32 5.63
N PRO A 83 6.35 0.38 4.82
CA PRO A 83 5.72 1.69 5.01
C PRO A 83 4.28 1.61 5.59
N TRP A 84 3.84 0.44 6.03
CA TRP A 84 2.43 0.12 6.24
C TRP A 84 1.75 0.86 7.41
N GLU A 85 0.51 1.30 7.19
CA GLU A 85 -0.49 1.52 8.23
C GLU A 85 -1.14 0.17 8.54
N ILE A 86 -1.12 -0.27 9.80
CA ILE A 86 -1.59 -1.60 10.20
C ILE A 86 -2.73 -1.45 11.19
N TYR A 87 -3.84 -2.15 10.93
CA TYR A 87 -4.97 -2.24 11.85
C TYR A 87 -5.21 -3.69 12.27
N ARG A 88 -5.19 -3.96 13.57
CA ARG A 88 -5.53 -5.26 14.13
C ARG A 88 -7.00 -5.31 14.49
N GLY A 89 -7.79 -5.97 13.65
CA GLY A 89 -9.19 -6.18 13.93
C GLY A 89 -9.39 -7.27 14.97
N TYR A 90 -10.31 -7.01 15.90
CA TYR A 90 -10.84 -8.00 16.81
C TYR A 90 -12.19 -8.49 16.27
N ASN A 91 -12.46 -9.79 16.39
CA ASN A 91 -13.75 -10.40 16.01
C ASN A 91 -14.09 -10.32 14.49
N LEU A 92 -13.08 -10.34 13.62
CA LEU A 92 -13.28 -10.44 12.17
C LEU A 92 -13.61 -11.87 11.70
N THR A 93 -13.28 -12.86 12.54
CA THR A 93 -13.48 -14.29 12.29
C THR A 93 -14.27 -14.90 13.44
N PRO A 94 -15.59 -14.63 13.58
CA PRO A 94 -16.37 -15.05 14.74
C PRO A 94 -16.41 -16.58 14.95
N GLU A 95 -16.37 -17.34 13.86
CA GLU A 95 -16.37 -18.80 13.89
C GLU A 95 -15.02 -19.38 14.36
N HIS A 96 -13.92 -18.65 14.11
CA HIS A 96 -12.56 -19.03 14.47
C HIS A 96 -11.81 -17.84 15.06
N PRO A 97 -12.06 -17.46 16.32
CA PRO A 97 -11.58 -16.20 16.87
C PRO A 97 -10.05 -16.11 16.88
N HIS A 98 -9.51 -15.21 16.05
CA HIS A 98 -8.11 -14.81 16.08
C HIS A 98 -7.96 -13.35 15.66
N ASN A 99 -6.81 -12.78 15.96
CA ASN A 99 -6.47 -11.43 15.52
C ASN A 99 -6.13 -11.46 14.04
N VAL A 100 -6.71 -10.55 13.25
CA VAL A 100 -6.38 -10.38 11.84
C VAL A 100 -5.81 -8.98 11.65
N ASP A 101 -4.59 -8.93 11.11
CA ASP A 101 -3.92 -7.68 10.78
C ASP A 101 -4.27 -7.28 9.34
N MET A 102 -4.74 -6.04 9.18
CA MET A 102 -5.02 -5.41 7.90
C MET A 102 -3.90 -4.42 7.58
N TYR A 103 -3.26 -4.62 6.44
CA TYR A 103 -2.17 -3.78 5.96
C TYR A 103 -2.68 -2.82 4.88
N GLY A 104 -2.38 -1.54 5.04
CA GLY A 104 -2.75 -0.54 4.04
C GLY A 104 -1.77 0.62 3.99
N LYS A 105 -1.92 1.43 2.94
CA LYS A 105 -1.25 2.72 2.84
C LYS A 105 -2.14 3.68 2.07
N SER A 106 -2.44 4.82 2.67
CA SER A 106 -3.12 5.90 1.96
C SER A 106 -2.14 6.72 1.12
N GLY A 107 -2.59 7.14 -0.06
CA GLY A 107 -1.84 8.01 -0.96
C GLY A 107 -2.78 8.91 -1.76
N GLY A 108 -2.42 10.17 -1.93
CA GLY A 108 -3.22 11.12 -2.70
C GLY A 108 -2.39 12.25 -3.26
N ALA A 109 -2.73 12.65 -4.47
CA ALA A 109 -2.31 13.87 -5.14
C ALA A 109 -3.58 14.59 -5.63
N PRO A 110 -3.58 15.92 -5.77
CA PRO A 110 -4.64 16.65 -6.47
C PRO A 110 -5.03 15.94 -7.78
N GLY A 111 -6.27 15.45 -7.84
CA GLY A 111 -6.80 14.69 -8.99
C GLY A 111 -6.60 13.18 -8.97
N TYR A 112 -5.81 12.63 -8.05
CA TYR A 112 -5.52 11.19 -7.98
C TYR A 112 -5.53 10.68 -6.54
N HIS A 113 -6.32 9.65 -6.25
CA HIS A 113 -6.37 9.05 -4.92
C HIS A 113 -6.21 7.53 -4.99
N ALA A 114 -5.20 7.02 -4.29
CA ALA A 114 -5.14 5.62 -3.90
C ALA A 114 -5.88 5.51 -2.57
N LEU A 115 -7.18 5.26 -2.66
CA LEU A 115 -8.05 5.12 -1.50
C LEU A 115 -7.62 3.90 -0.68
N ARG A 116 -7.76 3.96 0.65
CA ARG A 116 -8.06 2.75 1.43
C ARG A 116 -9.52 2.39 1.15
N PRO A 117 -9.85 1.35 0.38
CA PRO A 117 -11.19 0.78 0.50
C PRO A 117 -11.28 0.20 1.91
N ASN A 118 -12.46 0.20 2.50
CA ASN A 118 -12.69 -0.38 3.81
C ASN A 118 -12.29 -1.88 3.93
N TYR A 119 -11.80 -2.52 2.85
CA TYR A 119 -11.43 -3.94 2.80
C TYR A 119 -10.29 -4.31 1.81
N SER A 120 -9.30 -3.44 1.53
CA SER A 120 -8.06 -3.96 0.88
C SER A 120 -7.24 -4.71 1.92
N VAL A 121 -7.53 -6.00 2.07
CA VAL A 121 -6.95 -6.88 3.08
C VAL A 121 -5.92 -7.79 2.42
N ALA A 122 -4.64 -7.58 2.72
CA ALA A 122 -3.69 -8.69 2.72
C ALA A 122 -3.71 -9.26 4.14
N ALA A 123 -4.42 -10.37 4.36
CA ALA A 123 -4.49 -11.02 5.66
C ALA A 123 -3.32 -12.00 5.74
N HIS A 124 -2.43 -11.79 6.70
CA HIS A 124 -1.47 -12.81 7.13
C HIS A 124 -2.05 -13.50 8.38
N THR A 125 -2.25 -14.82 8.29
CA THR A 125 -2.64 -15.66 9.42
C THR A 125 -1.43 -16.43 9.90
N ASN A 126 -1.09 -16.29 11.20
CA ASN A 126 -0.08 -17.14 11.86
C ASN A 126 -0.53 -18.60 11.96
#